data_AF-A0A1L5KQN2-F1
#
_entry.id   AF-A0A1L5KQN2-F1
#
_cell.length_a   1.000
_cell.length_b   1.000
_cell.length_c   1.000
_cell.angle_alpha   90.00
_cell.angle_beta   90.00
_cell.angle_gamma   90.00
#
_symmetry.space_group_name_H-M   'P 1'
#
loop_
_entity.id
_entity.type
_entity.pdbx_description
1 polymer ?
#
loop_
_entity_poly.entity_id
_entity_poly.type
_entity_poly.pdbx_seq_one_letter_code
_entity_poly.pdbx_strand_id
1 'polypeptide(L)'
;ALASLESLLAMVEGWVDCVVWRAGMAHLPHIEQLREMMRRERAMGGPAERTFESLLGLQLRPKRMREAAGLWEMITVAEGPDGRDAKWSHPDLLPALPGDKPADGVATESSDSSQSSVNAGSSTSHPAADGKTDNIDWDAELSKLLGEDGNDGPDTQDQPDNPQQPNE
;
A
#
# COMPACT_ATOMS: atom_id res chain seq x y z
N ALA A 1 16.53 -4.19 -9.39
CA ALA A 1 15.30 -4.93 -9.74
C ALA A 1 14.17 -4.63 -8.76
N LEU A 2 14.28 -4.97 -7.46
CA LEU A 2 13.22 -4.73 -6.46
C LEU A 2 12.76 -3.27 -6.37
N ALA A 3 13.67 -2.30 -6.35
CA ALA A 3 13.30 -0.88 -6.35
C ALA A 3 12.40 -0.47 -7.54
N SER A 4 12.60 -1.08 -8.71
CA SER A 4 11.75 -0.83 -9.88
C SER A 4 10.35 -1.41 -9.69
N LEU A 5 10.22 -2.55 -9.01
CA LEU A 5 8.93 -3.14 -8.67
C LEU A 5 8.20 -2.31 -7.61
N GLU A 6 8.92 -1.82 -6.60
CA GLU A 6 8.37 -0.90 -5.59
C GLU A 6 7.82 0.38 -6.23
N SER A 7 8.56 0.97 -7.16
CA SER A 7 8.11 2.16 -7.90
C SER A 7 6.92 1.87 -8.81
N LEU A 8 6.92 0.72 -9.49
CA LEU A 8 5.79 0.31 -10.32
C LEU A 8 4.53 0.09 -9.47
N LEU A 9 4.64 -0.60 -8.32
CA LEU A 9 3.52 -0.81 -7.41
C LEU A 9 3.00 0.52 -6.84
N ALA A 10 3.90 1.42 -6.46
CA ALA A 10 3.50 2.77 -6.05
C ALA A 10 2.74 3.50 -7.17
N MET A 11 3.18 3.35 -8.42
CA MET A 11 2.52 3.94 -9.60
C MET A 11 1.13 3.37 -9.83
N VAL A 12 0.98 2.04 -9.76
CA VAL A 12 -0.32 1.36 -9.85
C VAL A 12 -1.27 1.85 -8.76
N GLU A 13 -0.82 1.85 -7.51
CA GLU A 13 -1.62 2.27 -6.36
C GLU A 13 -2.04 3.74 -6.45
N GLY A 14 -1.13 4.63 -6.85
CA GLY A 14 -1.46 6.04 -7.08
C GLY A 14 -2.51 6.23 -8.17
N TRP A 15 -2.46 5.42 -9.25
CA TRP A 15 -3.42 5.49 -10.34
C TRP A 15 -4.80 5.01 -9.87
N VAL A 16 -4.85 3.87 -9.17
CA VAL A 16 -6.09 3.32 -8.60
C VAL A 16 -6.74 4.34 -7.65
N ASP A 17 -5.98 4.92 -6.73
CA ASP A 17 -6.50 5.94 -5.80
C ASP A 17 -7.09 7.15 -6.56
N CYS A 18 -6.41 7.64 -7.60
CA CYS A 18 -6.91 8.72 -8.45
C CYS A 18 -8.21 8.35 -9.19
N VAL A 19 -8.27 7.16 -9.78
CA VAL A 19 -9.45 6.67 -10.53
C VAL A 19 -10.63 6.44 -9.59
N VAL A 20 -10.43 5.74 -8.48
CA VAL A 20 -11.46 5.41 -7.49
C VAL A 20 -12.01 6.68 -6.87
N TRP A 21 -11.14 7.62 -6.50
CA TRP A 21 -11.53 8.95 -6.03
C TRP A 21 -12.45 9.66 -7.03
N ARG A 22 -12.07 9.68 -8.31
CA ARG A 22 -12.85 10.34 -9.35
C ARG A 22 -14.18 9.65 -9.64
N ALA A 23 -14.22 8.33 -9.60
CA ALA A 23 -15.45 7.57 -9.78
C ALA A 23 -16.41 7.78 -8.60
N GLY A 24 -15.88 7.83 -7.37
CA GLY A 24 -16.71 7.89 -6.17
C GLY A 24 -17.22 9.29 -5.81
N MET A 25 -16.54 10.38 -6.20
CA MET A 25 -16.87 11.72 -5.71
C MET A 25 -18.31 12.18 -5.99
N ALA A 26 -18.93 11.68 -7.07
CA ALA A 26 -20.31 12.01 -7.42
C ALA A 26 -21.36 11.20 -6.63
N HIS A 27 -20.94 10.12 -5.97
CA HIS A 27 -21.83 9.11 -5.38
C HIS A 27 -21.66 8.96 -3.86
N LEU A 28 -20.51 9.37 -3.32
CA LEU A 28 -20.14 9.16 -1.93
C LEU A 28 -19.91 10.51 -1.23
N PRO A 29 -20.90 11.01 -0.44
CA PRO A 29 -20.79 12.29 0.26
C PRO A 29 -19.59 12.38 1.21
N HIS A 30 -19.11 11.24 1.72
CA HIS A 30 -18.01 11.14 2.69
C HIS A 30 -16.75 10.48 2.12
N ILE A 31 -16.53 10.62 0.81
CA ILE A 31 -15.38 9.98 0.16
C ILE A 31 -14.03 10.48 0.69
N GLU A 32 -13.92 11.75 1.12
CA GLU A 32 -12.69 12.30 1.69
C GLU A 32 -12.31 11.58 2.98
N GLN A 33 -13.30 11.37 3.85
CA GLN A 33 -13.12 10.66 5.12
C GLN A 33 -12.73 9.21 4.89
N LEU A 34 -13.37 8.54 3.92
CA LEU A 34 -13.02 7.17 3.54
C LEU A 34 -11.60 7.07 2.97
N ARG A 35 -11.24 7.98 2.05
CA ARG A 35 -9.89 8.03 1.47
C ARG A 35 -8.84 8.28 2.56
N GLU A 36 -9.14 9.14 3.53
CA GLU A 36 -8.26 9.40 4.67
C GLU A 36 -8.15 8.20 5.63
N MET A 37 -9.25 7.52 5.92
CA MET A 37 -9.26 6.27 6.70
C MET A 37 -8.34 5.23 6.05
N MET A 38 -8.50 5.00 4.75
CA MET A 38 -7.68 4.06 3.98
C MET A 38 -6.20 4.47 3.92
N ARG A 39 -5.88 5.78 3.95
CA ARG A 39 -4.49 6.26 4.05
C ARG A 39 -3.86 5.94 5.40
N ARG A 40 -4.63 6.07 6.49
CA ARG A 40 -4.15 5.75 7.85
C ARG A 40 -3.94 4.27 8.03
N GLU A 41 -4.84 3.45 7.50
CA GLU A 41 -4.72 2.00 7.50
C GLU A 41 -3.41 1.55 6.85
N ARG A 42 -3.12 2.04 5.64
CA ARG A 42 -1.83 1.76 4.96
C ARG A 42 -0.62 2.31 5.71
N ALA A 43 -0.75 3.41 6.44
CA ALA A 43 0.33 3.93 7.26
C ALA A 43 0.68 3.03 8.45
N MET A 44 -0.27 2.21 8.92
CA MET A 44 -0.05 1.24 10.00
C MET A 44 0.60 -0.06 9.50
N GLY A 45 0.63 -0.30 8.19
CA GLY A 45 1.19 -1.51 7.59
C GLY A 45 0.31 -2.72 7.87
N GLY A 46 -0.55 -3.06 6.91
CA GLY A 46 -1.44 -4.21 6.93
C GLY A 46 -0.67 -5.54 6.87
N PRO A 47 -1.34 -6.65 7.18
CA PRO A 47 -0.68 -7.95 7.24
C PRO A 47 -0.02 -8.35 5.91
N ALA A 48 -0.65 -8.01 4.78
CA ALA A 48 -0.10 -8.29 3.45
C ALA A 48 1.25 -7.59 3.22
N GLU A 49 1.38 -6.32 3.61
CA GLU A 49 2.62 -5.53 3.43
C GLU A 49 3.76 -6.12 4.25
N ARG A 50 3.48 -6.62 5.45
CA ARG A 50 4.47 -7.33 6.29
C ARG A 50 4.91 -8.66 5.67
N THR A 51 4.00 -9.38 5.02
CA THR A 51 4.36 -10.62 4.31
C THR A 51 5.23 -10.35 3.08
N PHE A 52 4.92 -9.30 2.30
CA PHE A 52 5.74 -8.90 1.13
C PHE A 52 7.15 -8.48 1.54
N GLU A 53 7.28 -7.75 2.64
CA GLU A 53 8.57 -7.38 3.20
C GLU A 53 9.37 -8.60 3.64
N SER A 54 8.74 -9.51 4.41
CA SER A 54 9.39 -10.73 4.92
C SER A 54 9.89 -11.66 3.80
N LEU A 55 9.12 -11.79 2.71
CA LEU A 55 9.34 -12.84 1.70
C LEU A 55 10.12 -12.34 0.48
N LEU A 56 9.92 -11.08 0.08
CA LEU A 56 10.55 -10.51 -1.12
C LEU A 56 11.54 -9.39 -0.81
N GLY A 57 11.62 -8.93 0.45
CA GLY A 57 12.35 -7.72 0.81
C GLY A 57 11.74 -6.46 0.18
N LEU A 58 10.47 -6.52 -0.24
CA LEU A 58 9.77 -5.43 -0.91
C LEU A 58 9.02 -4.59 0.12
N GLN A 59 9.30 -3.29 0.16
CA GLN A 59 8.69 -2.40 1.14
C GLN A 59 7.73 -1.39 0.47
N LEU A 60 6.44 -1.59 0.70
CA LEU A 60 5.40 -0.66 0.27
C LEU A 60 5.41 0.56 1.19
N ARG A 61 6.07 1.63 0.75
CA ARG A 61 6.21 2.86 1.55
C ARG A 61 4.97 3.74 1.38
N PRO A 62 4.20 4.03 2.45
CA PRO A 62 2.98 4.86 2.37
C PRO A 62 3.25 6.25 1.79
N LYS A 63 4.46 6.77 2.01
CA LYS A 63 4.90 8.03 1.39
C LYS A 63 4.94 7.96 -0.14
N ARG A 64 5.51 6.90 -0.71
CA ARG A 64 5.62 6.75 -2.18
C ARG A 64 4.26 6.59 -2.86
N MET A 65 3.35 5.85 -2.24
CA MET A 65 1.98 5.71 -2.73
C MET A 65 1.26 7.06 -2.77
N ARG A 66 1.44 7.91 -1.74
CA ARG A 66 0.88 9.27 -1.72
C ARG A 66 1.49 10.18 -2.77
N GLU A 67 2.81 10.11 -2.98
CA GLU A 67 3.50 10.88 -4.03
C GLU A 67 2.99 10.47 -5.43
N ALA A 68 2.80 9.17 -5.66
CA ALA A 68 2.22 8.67 -6.90
C ALA A 68 0.78 9.14 -7.10
N ALA A 69 -0.06 9.08 -6.07
CA ALA A 69 -1.43 9.58 -6.15
C ALA A 69 -1.50 11.06 -6.52
N GLY A 70 -0.68 11.90 -5.87
CA GLY A 70 -0.60 13.33 -6.21
C GLY A 70 -0.09 13.59 -7.63
N LEU A 71 0.86 12.79 -8.10
CA LEU A 71 1.36 12.87 -9.47
C LEU A 71 0.28 12.51 -10.49
N TRP A 72 -0.51 11.47 -10.24
CA TRP A 72 -1.63 11.11 -11.10
C TRP A 72 -2.75 12.16 -11.08
N GLU A 73 -3.05 12.76 -9.93
CA GLU A 73 -3.97 13.89 -9.86
C GLU A 73 -3.49 15.06 -10.75
N MET A 74 -2.21 15.42 -10.68
CA MET A 74 -1.62 16.45 -11.54
C MET A 74 -1.74 16.10 -13.03
N ILE A 75 -1.38 14.87 -13.43
CA ILE A 75 -1.52 14.42 -14.82
C ILE A 75 -2.98 14.48 -15.26
N THR A 76 -3.91 14.07 -14.41
CA THR A 76 -5.33 14.06 -14.79
C THR A 76 -5.89 15.47 -14.92
N VAL A 77 -5.39 16.43 -14.14
CA VAL A 77 -5.74 17.85 -14.29
C VAL A 77 -5.18 18.43 -15.59
N ALA A 78 -3.95 18.04 -15.97
CA ALA A 78 -3.27 18.55 -17.16
C ALA A 78 -3.74 17.91 -18.48
N GLU A 79 -3.93 16.60 -18.50
CA GLU A 79 -4.15 15.80 -19.72
C GLU A 79 -5.54 15.13 -19.76
N GLY A 80 -6.34 15.24 -18.70
CA GLY A 80 -7.63 14.55 -18.58
C GLY A 80 -7.50 13.05 -18.29
N PRO A 81 -8.64 12.33 -18.18
CA PRO A 81 -8.65 10.89 -17.89
C PRO A 81 -8.00 10.07 -19.00
N ASP A 82 -8.27 10.39 -20.27
CA ASP A 82 -7.72 9.65 -21.42
C ASP A 82 -6.20 9.80 -21.52
N GLY A 83 -5.67 11.01 -21.30
CA GLY A 83 -4.22 11.26 -21.30
C GLY A 83 -3.50 10.58 -20.13
N ARG A 84 -4.13 10.57 -18.96
CA ARG A 84 -3.67 9.79 -17.80
C ARG A 84 -3.57 8.29 -18.14
N ASP A 85 -4.64 7.73 -18.69
CA ASP A 85 -4.72 6.28 -18.95
C ASP A 85 -3.82 5.85 -20.12
N ALA A 86 -3.56 6.73 -21.09
CA ALA A 86 -2.62 6.49 -22.18
C ALA A 86 -1.18 6.22 -21.71
N LYS A 87 -0.78 6.67 -20.51
CA LYS A 87 0.56 6.38 -19.94
C LYS A 87 0.79 4.89 -19.69
N TRP A 88 -0.28 4.08 -19.57
CA TRP A 88 -0.18 2.63 -19.42
C TRP A 88 0.03 1.87 -20.73
N SER A 89 0.00 2.54 -21.88
CA SER A 89 0.20 1.90 -23.19
C SER A 89 1.62 1.32 -23.36
N HIS A 90 2.60 1.84 -22.61
CA HIS A 90 3.96 1.32 -22.58
C HIS A 90 4.62 1.63 -21.24
N PRO A 91 5.40 0.72 -20.62
CA PRO A 91 6.03 0.95 -19.32
C PRO A 91 6.94 2.19 -19.30
N ASP A 92 7.61 2.51 -20.40
CA ASP A 92 8.51 3.69 -20.50
C ASP A 92 7.78 5.04 -20.48
N LEU A 93 6.45 5.04 -20.68
CA LEU A 93 5.63 6.25 -20.60
C LEU A 93 5.15 6.54 -19.17
N LEU A 94 5.41 5.63 -18.24
CA LEU A 94 5.05 5.84 -16.85
C LEU A 94 5.86 7.01 -16.27
N PRO A 95 5.20 7.93 -15.57
CA PRO A 95 5.89 9.03 -14.95
C PRO A 95 6.84 8.52 -13.84
N ALA A 96 7.94 9.23 -13.62
CA ALA A 96 8.89 8.86 -12.57
C ALA A 96 8.56 9.57 -11.25
N LEU A 97 8.65 8.83 -10.13
CA LEU A 97 8.56 9.44 -8.80
C LEU A 97 9.85 10.20 -8.47
N PRO A 98 9.79 11.23 -7.60
CA PRO A 98 10.98 11.87 -7.08
C PRO A 98 11.95 10.85 -6.46
N GLY A 99 13.21 10.89 -6.89
CA GLY A 99 14.25 9.97 -6.41
C GLY A 99 14.36 8.63 -7.13
N ASP A 100 13.51 8.35 -8.14
CA ASP A 100 13.62 7.15 -8.99
C ASP A 100 14.59 7.28 -10.17
N LYS A 101 15.43 8.32 -10.20
CA LYS A 101 16.43 8.45 -11.27
C LYS A 101 17.37 7.25 -11.23
N PRO A 102 17.52 6.49 -12.33
CA PRO A 102 18.51 5.44 -12.40
C PRO A 102 19.88 6.07 -12.17
N ALA A 103 20.68 5.46 -11.31
CA ALA A 103 22.07 5.81 -11.13
C ALA A 103 22.88 5.34 -12.34
N ASP A 104 22.64 5.90 -13.52
CA ASP A 104 23.61 5.91 -14.61
C ASP A 104 23.26 6.96 -15.69
N GLY A 105 24.20 7.85 -15.99
CA GLY A 105 24.22 8.55 -17.28
C GLY A 105 24.09 10.08 -17.32
N VAL A 106 25.17 10.77 -16.93
CA VAL A 106 25.64 12.11 -17.39
C VAL A 106 25.01 13.38 -16.78
N ALA A 107 25.85 14.01 -15.95
CA ALA A 107 25.71 15.34 -15.40
C ALA A 107 25.82 16.46 -16.43
N THR A 108 25.07 17.54 -16.20
CA THR A 108 25.52 18.94 -16.18
C THR A 108 24.41 19.63 -15.36
N GLU A 109 24.66 20.11 -14.14
CA GLU A 109 25.22 21.43 -13.88
C GLU A 109 25.90 21.49 -12.50
N SER A 110 27.03 22.19 -12.50
CA SER A 110 27.86 22.51 -11.36
C SER A 110 27.24 23.62 -10.52
N SER A 111 27.15 23.43 -9.21
CA SER A 111 27.37 24.52 -8.25
C SER A 111 27.74 23.96 -6.87
N ASP A 112 29.01 24.17 -6.57
CA ASP A 112 29.76 23.96 -5.34
C ASP A 112 29.15 24.68 -4.14
N SER A 113 29.13 24.00 -2.98
CA SER A 113 29.16 24.62 -1.65
C SER A 113 29.39 23.54 -0.58
N SER A 114 30.65 23.41 -0.22
CA SER A 114 31.16 22.60 0.89
C SER A 114 30.58 23.02 2.25
N GLN A 115 30.21 22.05 3.10
CA GLN A 115 30.54 22.08 4.52
C GLN A 115 30.44 20.69 5.17
N SER A 116 31.56 20.30 5.77
CA SER A 116 31.80 19.07 6.51
C SER A 116 31.28 19.18 7.94
N SER A 117 30.68 18.11 8.48
CA SER A 117 30.93 17.70 9.86
C SER A 117 30.54 16.24 10.11
N VAL A 118 31.44 15.61 10.85
CA VAL A 118 31.49 14.23 11.32
C VAL A 118 30.39 13.90 12.34
N ASN A 119 29.93 12.64 12.40
CA ASN A 119 30.20 11.73 13.55
C ASN A 119 29.28 10.48 13.59
N ALA A 120 29.91 9.39 14.06
CA ALA A 120 29.41 8.28 14.87
C ALA A 120 28.45 7.26 14.27
N GLY A 121 28.99 6.04 14.14
CA GLY A 121 28.28 4.83 13.77
C GLY A 121 27.18 4.42 14.76
N SER A 122 26.17 3.79 14.18
CA SER A 122 25.29 2.86 14.86
C SER A 122 25.11 1.67 13.92
N SER A 123 25.90 0.62 14.17
CA SER A 123 25.73 -0.69 13.55
C SER A 123 24.43 -1.28 14.10
N THR A 124 23.33 -1.14 13.35
CA THR A 124 22.10 -1.89 13.64
C THR A 124 22.23 -3.25 12.95
N SER A 125 22.51 -4.26 13.75
CA SER A 125 22.52 -5.67 13.36
C SER A 125 21.15 -6.08 12.81
N HIS A 126 21.09 -6.40 11.51
CA HIS A 126 20.01 -7.22 10.97
C HIS A 126 20.20 -8.65 11.49
N PRO A 127 19.19 -9.28 12.13
CA PRO A 127 19.24 -10.71 12.34
C PRO A 127 19.15 -11.39 10.97
N ALA A 128 20.11 -12.27 10.69
CA ALA A 128 20.11 -13.09 9.49
C ALA A 128 18.84 -13.95 9.47
N ALA A 129 18.07 -13.86 8.39
CA ALA A 129 16.97 -14.76 8.13
C ALA A 129 17.55 -16.16 7.83
N ASP A 130 17.33 -17.08 8.77
CA ASP A 130 17.63 -18.50 8.60
C ASP A 130 16.77 -19.08 7.46
N GLY A 131 17.42 -19.78 6.53
CA GLY A 131 16.82 -20.32 5.32
C GLY A 131 15.81 -21.44 5.58
N LYS A 132 14.51 -21.12 5.55
CA LYS A 132 13.44 -22.10 5.54
C LYS A 132 12.26 -21.65 4.65
N THR A 133 12.50 -21.47 3.35
CA THR A 133 11.46 -21.02 2.40
C THR A 133 10.80 -22.13 1.58
N ASP A 134 11.23 -23.40 1.71
CA ASP A 134 10.83 -24.44 0.74
C ASP A 134 9.51 -25.16 1.04
N ASN A 135 8.70 -24.70 2.01
CA ASN A 135 7.39 -25.32 2.26
C ASN A 135 6.40 -24.37 2.95
N ILE A 136 6.13 -23.23 2.33
CA ILE A 136 5.10 -22.29 2.81
C ILE A 136 3.87 -22.45 1.92
N ASP A 137 2.77 -22.92 2.50
CA ASP A 137 1.48 -23.05 1.83
C ASP A 137 0.77 -21.69 1.79
N TRP A 138 0.89 -21.03 0.64
CA TRP A 138 0.37 -19.69 0.40
C TRP A 138 -1.15 -19.60 0.50
N ASP A 139 -1.86 -20.65 0.12
CA ASP A 139 -3.32 -20.68 0.21
C ASP A 139 -3.76 -20.72 1.68
N ALA A 140 -3.02 -21.43 2.54
CA ALA A 140 -3.32 -21.50 3.97
C ALA A 140 -3.08 -20.17 4.69
N GLU A 141 -1.94 -19.51 4.43
CA GLU A 141 -1.63 -18.21 5.04
C GLU A 141 -2.59 -17.11 4.54
N LEU A 142 -2.95 -17.10 3.25
CA LEU A 142 -3.95 -16.18 2.71
C LEU A 142 -5.35 -16.45 3.25
N SER A 143 -5.75 -17.72 3.38
CA SER A 143 -7.04 -18.09 3.96
C SER A 143 -7.16 -17.69 5.42
N LYS A 144 -6.07 -17.81 6.18
CA LYS A 144 -6.01 -17.38 7.57
C LYS A 144 -6.11 -15.85 7.68
N LEU A 145 -5.47 -15.13 6.77
CA LEU A 145 -5.54 -13.67 6.72
C LEU A 145 -6.93 -13.15 6.35
N LEU A 146 -7.59 -13.80 5.39
CA LEU A 146 -8.90 -13.40 4.88
C LEU A 146 -10.07 -13.92 5.75
N GLY A 147 -9.83 -14.93 6.59
CA GLY A 147 -10.82 -15.56 7.45
C GLY A 147 -10.94 -14.97 8.86
N GLU A 148 -10.06 -14.05 9.27
CA GLU A 148 -10.03 -13.53 10.65
C GLU A 148 -10.95 -12.32 10.90
N ASP A 149 -11.62 -11.77 9.88
CA ASP A 149 -12.65 -10.74 10.05
C ASP A 149 -14.05 -11.31 9.75
N GLY A 150 -14.69 -11.99 10.71
CA GLY A 150 -16.10 -12.33 10.51
C GLY A 150 -16.86 -13.26 11.45
N ASN A 151 -16.34 -13.75 12.59
CA ASN A 151 -17.19 -14.55 13.48
C ASN A 151 -16.79 -14.54 14.95
N ASP A 152 -17.04 -13.43 15.65
CA ASP A 152 -17.27 -13.42 17.09
C ASP A 152 -18.62 -12.75 17.38
N GLY A 153 -19.70 -13.51 17.15
CA GLY A 153 -21.01 -13.23 17.74
C GLY A 153 -21.20 -14.15 18.95
N PRO A 154 -21.57 -13.63 20.13
CA PRO A 154 -21.56 -14.42 21.36
C PRO A 154 -22.62 -15.52 21.34
N ASP A 155 -22.17 -16.72 21.68
CA ASP A 155 -22.96 -17.92 21.97
C ASP A 155 -24.07 -17.57 22.99
N THR A 156 -25.27 -17.27 22.51
CA THR A 156 -26.45 -17.15 23.36
C THR A 156 -27.09 -18.53 23.40
N GLN A 157 -26.82 -19.24 24.50
CA GLN A 157 -27.54 -20.44 24.87
C GLN A 157 -28.99 -20.06 25.18
N ASP A 158 -29.87 -20.15 24.18
CA ASP A 158 -31.32 -20.11 24.41
C ASP A 158 -31.76 -21.42 25.06
N GLN A 159 -31.82 -21.39 26.39
CA GLN A 159 -32.53 -22.36 27.22
C GLN A 159 -34.02 -22.00 27.22
N PRO A 160 -34.93 -22.83 26.70
CA PRO A 160 -36.35 -22.54 26.80
C PRO A 160 -36.87 -22.90 28.20
N ASP A 161 -37.04 -21.88 29.03
CA ASP A 161 -37.84 -21.95 30.27
C ASP A 161 -39.32 -21.81 29.88
N ASN A 162 -40.06 -22.93 29.84
CA ASN A 162 -41.48 -22.95 29.51
C ASN A 162 -42.31 -23.13 30.80
N PRO A 163 -43.01 -22.08 31.28
CA PRO A 163 -43.79 -22.13 32.50
C PRO A 163 -45.14 -22.85 32.34
N GLN A 164 -45.59 -23.38 33.47
CA GLN A 164 -46.75 -24.25 33.69
C GLN A 164 -48.11 -23.69 33.25
N GLN A 165 -48.89 -24.63 32.69
CA GLN A 165 -50.36 -24.83 32.59
C GLN A 165 -51.36 -23.68 32.84
N PRO A 166 -52.45 -23.59 32.04
CA PRO A 166 -53.61 -22.75 32.32
C PRO A 166 -54.64 -23.46 33.21
N ASN A 167 -55.37 -22.64 33.98
CA ASN A 167 -56.42 -22.99 34.95
C ASN A 167 -57.60 -23.78 34.36
N GLU A 168 -58.02 -24.84 35.07
CA GLU A 168 -59.42 -25.21 35.35
C GLU A 168 -59.54 -25.75 36.78
#